data_AF-A0A9X0QJ72-F1
#
_entry.id   AF-A0A9X0QJ72-F1
#
_cell.length_a   1.000
_cell.length_b   1.000
_cell.length_c   1.000
_cell.angle_alpha   90.00
_cell.angle_beta   90.00
_cell.angle_gamma   90.00
#
_symmetry.space_group_name_H-M   'P 1'
#
loop_
_entity.id
_entity.type
_entity.pdbx_description
1 polymer ?
#
loop_
_entity_poly.entity_id
_entity_poly.type
_entity_poly.pdbx_seq_one_letter_code
_entity_poly.pdbx_strand_id
1 'polypeptide(L)'
;MNAKQITSESLFKELDRICVAMCVILACSWLFAAFSYYLSRKTGTDWFSRSGSVMCLVGTAACFRLGGFLQRKLAIALKQGLATVQREIELVLEPPHFYQLVLYFGYATGIAGTAIWGYGDMLPRLLTK
;
A
#
# COMPACT_ATOMS: atom_id res chain seq x y z
N MET A 1 19.89 26.43 13.05
CA MET A 1 18.83 25.75 12.25
C MET A 1 17.48 26.26 12.69
N ASN A 2 16.63 26.70 11.75
CA ASN A 2 15.30 27.25 12.04
C ASN A 2 14.33 26.13 12.46
N ALA A 3 13.50 26.37 13.48
CA ALA A 3 12.54 25.38 14.02
C ALA A 3 11.63 24.77 12.93
N LYS A 4 11.26 25.57 11.91
CA LYS A 4 10.45 25.13 10.76
C LYS A 4 11.12 24.01 9.93
N GLN A 5 12.45 24.04 9.81
CA GLN A 5 13.23 23.09 9.01
C GLN A 5 13.32 21.71 9.70
N ILE A 6 13.37 21.71 11.03
CA ILE A 6 13.34 20.49 11.87
C ILE A 6 11.97 19.80 11.76
N THR A 7 10.88 20.59 11.69
CA THR A 7 9.53 20.04 11.54
C THR A 7 9.32 19.39 10.17
N SER A 8 9.84 19.98 9.08
CA SER A 8 9.73 19.35 7.75
C SER A 8 10.50 18.03 7.66
N GLU A 9 11.74 17.96 8.17
CA GLU A 9 12.54 16.73 8.11
C GLU A 9 11.94 15.59 8.93
N SER A 10 11.36 15.91 10.10
CA SER A 10 10.71 14.90 10.93
C SER A 10 9.45 14.33 10.26
N LEU A 11 8.70 15.17 9.52
CA LEU A 11 7.54 14.73 8.73
C LEU A 11 7.94 13.77 7.59
N PHE A 12 9.00 14.09 6.84
CA PHE A 12 9.48 13.20 5.77
C PHE A 12 9.99 11.87 6.32
N LYS A 13 10.72 11.87 7.44
CA LYS A 13 11.18 10.62 8.08
C LYS A 13 10.02 9.73 8.54
N GLU A 14 8.95 10.33 9.05
CA GLU A 14 7.76 9.58 9.47
C GLU A 14 7.01 9.01 8.27
N LEU A 15 6.90 9.78 7.18
CA LEU A 15 6.32 9.32 5.91
C LEU A 15 7.09 8.13 5.35
N ASP A 16 8.42 8.21 5.29
CA ASP A 16 9.27 7.11 4.82
C ASP A 16 9.10 5.86 5.67
N ARG A 17 9.07 5.99 7.00
CA ARG A 17 8.88 4.85 7.90
C ARG A 17 7.55 4.14 7.63
N ILE A 18 6.48 4.90 7.41
CA ILE A 18 5.16 4.33 7.08
C ILE A 18 5.19 3.68 5.69
N CYS A 19 5.81 4.31 4.70
CA CYS A 19 5.94 3.74 3.36
C CYS A 19 6.71 2.42 3.39
N VAL A 20 7.84 2.35 4.11
CA VAL A 20 8.61 1.11 4.29
C VAL A 20 7.76 0.04 4.98
N ALA A 21 7.06 0.38 6.07
CA ALA A 21 6.21 -0.57 6.78
C ALA A 21 5.08 -1.11 5.88
N MET A 22 4.40 -0.25 5.13
CA MET A 22 3.36 -0.67 4.18
C MET A 22 3.93 -1.52 3.05
N CYS A 23 5.11 -1.17 2.52
CA CYS A 23 5.80 -1.95 1.49
C CYS A 23 6.12 -3.37 1.97
N VAL A 24 6.60 -3.52 3.21
CA VAL A 24 6.86 -4.83 3.81
C VAL A 24 5.57 -5.65 3.95
N ILE A 25 4.49 -5.03 4.43
CA ILE A 25 3.19 -5.71 4.57
C ILE A 25 2.65 -6.15 3.21
N LEU A 26 2.74 -5.29 2.19
CA LEU A 26 2.35 -5.63 0.82
C LEU A 26 3.17 -6.81 0.29
N ALA A 27 4.50 -6.77 0.44
CA ALA A 27 5.38 -7.87 0.03
C ALA A 27 5.03 -9.19 0.75
N CYS A 28 4.76 -9.15 2.06
CA CYS A 28 4.30 -10.32 2.81
C CYS A 28 2.98 -10.89 2.28
N SER A 29 2.05 -10.03 1.83
CA SER A 29 0.78 -10.49 1.23
C SER A 29 0.99 -11.25 -0.08
N TRP A 30 1.93 -10.80 -0.92
CA TRP A 30 2.32 -11.49 -2.14
C TRP A 30 3.00 -12.83 -1.86
N LEU A 31 3.90 -12.88 -0.88
CA LEU A 31 4.54 -14.14 -0.45
C LEU A 31 3.52 -15.13 0.09
N PHE A 32 2.56 -14.65 0.89
CA PHE A 32 1.48 -15.48 1.42
C PHE A 32 0.59 -16.04 0.30
N ALA A 33 0.28 -15.25 -0.73
CA ALA A 33 -0.47 -15.71 -1.89
C ALA A 33 0.29 -16.75 -2.72
N ALA A 34 1.58 -16.54 -2.96
CA ALA A 34 2.43 -17.51 -3.66
C ALA A 34 2.52 -18.85 -2.89
N PHE A 35 2.68 -18.80 -1.57
CA PHE A 35 2.66 -19.99 -0.72
C PHE A 35 1.30 -20.69 -0.75
N SER A 36 0.22 -19.92 -0.69
CA SER A 36 -1.16 -20.45 -0.76
C SER A 36 -1.45 -21.12 -2.10
N TYR A 37 -0.94 -20.57 -3.20
CA TYR A 37 -1.00 -21.19 -4.53
C TYR A 37 -0.33 -22.58 -4.55
N TYR A 38 0.89 -22.66 -4.02
CA TYR A 38 1.63 -23.92 -3.93
C TYR A 38 0.89 -24.96 -3.07
N LEU A 39 0.33 -24.55 -1.92
CA LEU A 39 -0.48 -25.43 -1.09
C LEU A 39 -1.76 -25.88 -1.79
N SER A 40 -2.47 -24.98 -2.48
CA SER A 40 -3.66 -25.34 -3.26
C SER A 40 -3.36 -26.40 -4.31
N ARG A 41 -2.22 -26.29 -5.01
CA ARG A 41 -1.79 -27.28 -5.99
C ARG A 41 -1.54 -28.66 -5.40
N LYS A 42 -1.00 -28.74 -4.18
CA LYS A 42 -0.68 -30.03 -3.52
C LYS A 42 -1.87 -30.67 -2.80
N THR A 43 -2.72 -29.86 -2.19
CA THR A 43 -3.81 -30.34 -1.33
C THR A 43 -5.18 -30.38 -2.03
N GLY A 44 -5.31 -29.74 -3.20
CA GLY A 44 -6.57 -29.61 -3.91
C GLY A 44 -7.60 -28.71 -3.21
N THR A 45 -7.20 -27.99 -2.16
CA THR A 45 -8.07 -27.09 -1.38
C THR A 45 -7.88 -25.64 -1.81
N ASP A 46 -8.93 -24.81 -1.76
CA ASP A 46 -8.95 -23.45 -2.34
C ASP A 46 -8.27 -22.36 -1.47
N TRP A 47 -7.11 -22.67 -0.87
CA TRP A 47 -6.31 -21.69 -0.11
C TRP A 47 -5.87 -20.50 -0.96
N PHE A 48 -5.64 -20.68 -2.26
CA PHE A 48 -5.23 -19.60 -3.15
C PHE A 48 -6.31 -18.51 -3.29
N SER A 49 -7.58 -18.88 -3.52
CA SER A 49 -8.67 -17.90 -3.58
C SER A 49 -8.82 -17.13 -2.26
N ARG A 50 -8.68 -17.82 -1.11
CA ARG A 50 -8.70 -17.17 0.21
C ARG A 50 -7.54 -16.19 0.43
N SER A 51 -6.37 -16.47 -0.14
CA SER A 51 -5.23 -15.53 -0.06
C SER A 51 -5.49 -14.24 -0.85
N GLY A 52 -6.31 -14.30 -1.90
CA GLY A 52 -6.72 -13.12 -2.67
C GLY A 52 -7.52 -12.10 -1.84
N SER A 53 -8.42 -12.56 -0.96
CA SER A 53 -9.17 -11.65 -0.08
C SER A 53 -8.25 -10.94 0.92
N VAL A 54 -7.23 -11.64 1.43
CA VAL A 54 -6.19 -11.07 2.28
C VAL A 54 -5.39 -10.00 1.53
N MET A 55 -4.96 -10.28 0.30
CA MET A 55 -4.28 -9.29 -0.55
C MET A 55 -5.15 -8.06 -0.81
N CYS A 56 -6.44 -8.26 -1.08
CA CYS A 56 -7.40 -7.18 -1.29
C CYS A 56 -7.53 -6.28 -0.05
N LEU A 57 -7.70 -6.90 1.12
CA LEU A 57 -7.76 -6.19 2.40
C LEU A 57 -6.47 -5.39 2.67
N VAL A 58 -5.32 -6.03 2.49
CA VAL A 58 -4.01 -5.40 2.71
C VAL A 58 -3.77 -4.24 1.76
N GLY A 59 -4.03 -4.42 0.46
CA GLY A 59 -3.92 -3.35 -0.54
C GLY A 59 -4.81 -2.16 -0.20
N THR A 60 -6.07 -2.42 0.16
CA THR A 60 -7.03 -1.39 0.55
C THR A 60 -6.59 -0.68 1.84
N ALA A 61 -6.19 -1.42 2.87
CA ALA A 61 -5.72 -0.85 4.13
C ALA A 61 -4.46 0.01 3.95
N ALA A 62 -3.52 -0.42 3.11
CA ALA A 62 -2.33 0.36 2.76
C ALA A 62 -2.71 1.69 2.11
N CYS A 63 -3.64 1.68 1.15
CA CYS A 63 -4.13 2.88 0.48
C CYS A 63 -4.81 3.86 1.46
N PHE A 64 -5.71 3.36 2.33
CA PHE A 64 -6.34 4.19 3.34
C PHE A 64 -5.34 4.78 4.33
N ARG A 65 -4.34 4.00 4.75
CA ARG A 65 -3.35 4.45 5.72
C ARG A 65 -2.41 5.48 5.13
N LEU A 66 -1.95 5.29 3.89
CA LEU A 66 -1.11 6.24 3.17
C LEU A 66 -1.87 7.51 2.82
N GLY A 67 -3.10 7.42 2.32
CA GLY A 67 -3.93 8.57 1.98
C GLY A 67 -4.31 9.38 3.22
N GLY A 68 -4.80 8.71 4.27
CA GLY A 68 -5.17 9.36 5.53
C GLY A 68 -3.98 10.00 6.25
N PHE A 69 -2.78 9.40 6.18
CA PHE A 69 -1.58 10.00 6.74
C PHE A 69 -1.18 11.27 5.99
N LEU A 70 -1.16 11.24 4.65
CA LEU A 70 -0.81 12.40 3.84
C LEU A 70 -1.77 13.57 4.10
N GLN A 71 -3.09 13.32 4.06
CA GLN A 71 -4.12 14.33 4.33
C GLN A 71 -4.00 14.92 5.75
N ARG A 72 -3.77 14.08 6.77
CA ARG A 72 -3.63 14.53 8.15
C ARG A 72 -2.40 15.42 8.34
N LYS A 73 -1.27 15.06 7.72
CA LYS A 73 -0.03 15.84 7.83
C LYS A 73 -0.12 17.16 7.06
N LEU A 74 -0.76 17.18 5.89
CA LEU A 74 -1.09 18.41 5.16
C LEU A 74 -1.94 19.37 6.02
N ALA A 75 -3.01 18.86 6.63
CA ALA A 75 -3.86 19.66 7.51
C ALA A 75 -3.11 20.23 8.74
N ILE A 76 -2.14 19.50 9.30
CA ILE A 76 -1.30 19.98 10.40
C ILE A 76 -0.32 21.06 9.90
N ALA A 77 0.32 20.85 8.75
CA ALA A 77 1.25 21.81 8.17
C ALA A 77 0.57 23.16 7.84
N LEU A 78 -0.67 23.11 7.37
CA LEU A 78 -1.51 24.29 7.11
C LEU A 78 -1.88 25.01 8.40
N LYS A 79 -2.39 24.29 9.41
CA LYS A 79 -2.73 24.86 10.72
C LYS A 79 -1.54 25.50 11.44
N GLN A 80 -0.33 25.00 11.21
CA GLN A 80 0.88 25.50 11.85
C GLN A 80 1.58 26.61 11.05
N GLY A 81 1.05 27.04 9.89
CA GLY A 81 1.67 28.07 9.06
C GLY A 81 3.09 27.71 8.59
N LEU A 82 3.36 26.40 8.50
CA LEU A 82 4.66 25.84 8.11
C LEU A 82 4.79 25.71 6.59
N ALA A 83 3.67 25.61 5.88
CA ALA A 83 3.58 25.62 4.43
C ALA A 83 2.77 26.84 3.98
N THR A 84 3.29 27.60 3.02
CA THR A 84 2.46 28.45 2.17
C THR A 84 1.56 27.56 1.32
N VAL A 85 0.33 28.00 1.03
CA VAL A 85 -0.66 27.26 0.22
C VAL A 85 -0.05 26.71 -1.08
N GLN A 86 0.93 27.42 -1.69
CA GLN A 86 1.68 26.94 -2.86
C GLN A 86 2.51 25.66 -2.62
N ARG A 87 3.16 25.51 -1.47
CA ARG A 87 3.96 24.31 -1.16
C ARG A 87 3.08 23.11 -0.80
N GLU A 88 1.88 23.38 -0.31
CA GLU A 88 0.83 22.38 -0.13
C GLU A 88 0.31 21.88 -1.48
N ILE A 89 0.03 22.81 -2.40
CA ILE A 89 -0.31 22.49 -3.79
C ILE A 89 0.82 21.69 -4.44
N GLU A 90 2.09 22.09 -4.30
CA GLU A 90 3.24 21.32 -4.82
C GLU A 90 3.37 19.92 -4.19
N LEU A 91 3.20 19.74 -2.88
CA LEU A 91 3.29 18.40 -2.28
C LEU A 91 2.09 17.50 -2.61
N VAL A 92 0.92 18.09 -2.85
CA VAL A 92 -0.27 17.38 -3.34
C VAL A 92 -0.16 17.09 -4.85
N LEU A 93 0.45 17.99 -5.63
CA LEU A 93 0.70 17.81 -7.06
C LEU A 93 1.86 16.84 -7.34
N GLU A 94 2.93 16.90 -6.54
CA GLU A 94 4.15 16.09 -6.68
C GLU A 94 4.51 15.39 -5.35
N PRO A 95 3.70 14.40 -4.92
CA PRO A 95 4.06 13.58 -3.77
C PRO A 95 5.38 12.85 -4.04
N PRO A 96 6.19 12.56 -3.00
CA PRO A 96 7.49 11.92 -3.18
C PRO A 96 7.37 10.58 -3.93
N HIS A 97 8.29 10.32 -4.87
CA HIS A 97 8.22 9.16 -5.76
C HIS A 97 8.08 7.82 -5.02
N PHE A 98 8.73 7.67 -3.85
CA PHE A 98 8.62 6.46 -3.06
C PHE A 98 7.21 6.24 -2.50
N TYR A 99 6.55 7.30 -2.04
CA TYR A 99 5.15 7.24 -1.61
C TYR A 99 4.24 6.84 -2.77
N GLN A 100 4.43 7.44 -3.95
CA GLN A 100 3.66 7.10 -5.14
C GLN A 100 3.84 5.63 -5.52
N LEU A 101 5.08 5.14 -5.49
CA LEU A 101 5.39 3.74 -5.80
C LEU A 101 4.68 2.78 -4.85
N VAL A 102 4.74 3.02 -3.54
CA VAL A 102 4.07 2.16 -2.55
C VAL A 102 2.54 2.27 -2.68
N LEU A 103 2.00 3.44 -3.00
CA LEU A 103 0.57 3.64 -3.22
C LEU A 103 0.08 2.88 -4.46
N TYR A 104 0.77 3.01 -5.60
CA TYR A 104 0.46 2.25 -6.82
C TYR A 104 0.60 0.74 -6.60
N PHE A 105 1.61 0.32 -5.84
CA PHE A 105 1.76 -1.08 -5.46
C PHE A 105 0.60 -1.56 -4.57
N GLY A 106 0.09 -0.70 -3.69
CA GLY A 106 -1.14 -0.93 -2.93
C GLY A 106 -2.36 -1.15 -3.82
N TYR A 107 -2.57 -0.29 -4.82
CA TYR A 107 -3.65 -0.45 -5.80
C TYR A 107 -3.51 -1.75 -6.60
N ALA A 108 -2.32 -2.03 -7.12
CA ALA A 108 -2.04 -3.26 -7.86
C ALA A 108 -2.29 -4.50 -7.01
N THR A 109 -1.89 -4.48 -5.74
CA THR A 109 -2.12 -5.58 -4.78
C THR A 109 -3.61 -5.77 -4.50
N GLY A 110 -4.38 -4.68 -4.36
CA GLY A 110 -5.82 -4.73 -4.19
C GLY A 110 -6.55 -5.34 -5.39
N ILE A 111 -6.18 -4.92 -6.60
CA ILE A 111 -6.74 -5.42 -7.86
C ILE A 111 -6.38 -6.89 -8.06
N ALA A 112 -5.09 -7.24 -7.92
CA ALA A 112 -4.63 -8.62 -8.02
C ALA A 112 -5.31 -9.52 -6.97
N GLY A 113 -5.41 -9.05 -5.73
CA GLY A 113 -6.12 -9.74 -4.67
C GLY A 113 -7.59 -10.00 -5.00
N THR A 114 -8.29 -9.00 -5.56
CA THR A 114 -9.68 -9.15 -6.01
C THR A 114 -9.81 -10.19 -7.12
N ALA A 115 -8.90 -10.18 -8.10
CA ALA A 115 -8.90 -11.16 -9.18
C ALA A 115 -8.64 -12.58 -8.66
N ILE A 116 -7.66 -12.76 -7.77
CA ILE A 116 -7.36 -14.05 -7.13
C ILE A 116 -8.53 -14.50 -6.26
N TRP A 117 -9.17 -13.58 -5.54
CA TRP A 117 -10.30 -13.93 -4.70
C TRP A 117 -11.49 -14.41 -5.53
N GLY A 118 -11.84 -13.70 -6.60
CA GLY A 118 -12.97 -14.04 -7.46
C GLY A 118 -12.75 -15.23 -8.38
N TYR A 119 -11.51 -15.49 -8.82
CA TYR A 119 -11.22 -16.48 -9.87
C TYR A 119 -10.08 -17.47 -9.51
N GLY A 120 -9.60 -17.45 -8.26
CA GLY A 120 -8.45 -18.24 -7.82
C GLY A 120 -8.71 -19.75 -7.76
N ASP A 121 -9.95 -20.18 -7.71
CA ASP A 121 -10.37 -21.59 -7.83
C ASP A 121 -10.31 -22.10 -9.29
N MET A 122 -10.51 -21.20 -10.27
CA MET A 122 -10.46 -21.51 -11.70
C MET A 122 -9.02 -21.56 -12.24
N LEU A 123 -8.13 -20.69 -11.75
CA LEU A 123 -6.76 -20.54 -12.25
C LEU A 123 -5.93 -21.85 -12.20
N PRO A 124 -5.91 -22.62 -11.09
CA PRO A 124 -5.21 -23.90 -11.05
C PRO A 124 -5.79 -24.91 -12.03
N ARG A 125 -7.11 -24.93 -12.25
CA ARG A 125 -7.77 -25.89 -13.14
C ARG A 125 -7.46 -25.62 -14.61
N LEU A 126 -7.32 -24.35 -15.00
CA LEU A 126 -6.92 -23.94 -16.34
C LEU A 126 -5.45 -24.30 -16.66
N LEU A 127 -4.57 -24.22 -15.67
CA LEU A 127 -3.13 -24.49 -15.83
C LEU A 127 -2.73 -25.98 -15.67
N THR A 128 -3.69 -26.88 -15.42
CA THR A 128 -3.44 -28.34 -15.32
C THR A 128 -4.03 -29.13 -16.50
N LYS A 129 -4.66 -28.45 -17.47
CA LYS A 129 -4.99 -29.03 -18.77
C LYS A 129 -3.82 -28.87 -19.71
#